data_AF-A0A0Q0W8D0-F1
#
_entry.id   AF-A0A0Q0W8D0-F1
#
_cell.length_a   1.000
_cell.length_b   1.000
_cell.length_c   1.000
_cell.angle_alpha   90.00
_cell.angle_beta   90.00
_cell.angle_gamma   90.00
#
_symmetry.space_group_name_H-M   'P 1'
#
loop_
_entity.id
_entity.type
_entity.pdbx_description
1 polymer ?
#
loop_
_entity_poly.entity_id
_entity_poly.type
_entity_poly.pdbx_seq_one_letter_code
_entity_poly.pdbx_strand_id
1 'polypeptide(L)'
;MKLSAILVVVLLVFAGLGCSTDSNTNDSSSQNGEVPEVEVVQEVSPRELGKQIGEVYFTALEDVTILLAEYPEIEEVRSQVEHLKQENILVLVELGKIREGLSDQDKAIVDMEIMSVLNSLNDVEWYQTYSDICSHYVSVDRDFYDLVVSFNIIGQYANFDLLKQQEPEEAERLGIE
;
A
#
# COMPACT_ATOMS: atom_id res chain seq x y z
N MET A 1 25.43 -15.66 -22.45
CA MET A 1 24.90 -14.46 -23.13
C MET A 1 25.07 -13.29 -22.17
N LYS A 2 25.74 -12.22 -22.61
CA LYS A 2 25.88 -10.97 -21.85
C LYS A 2 24.74 -10.05 -22.24
N LEU A 3 24.02 -9.50 -21.27
CA LEU A 3 23.30 -8.24 -21.39
C LEU A 3 23.26 -7.61 -19.99
N SER A 4 23.89 -6.45 -19.90
CA SER A 4 23.92 -5.56 -18.75
C SER A 4 22.54 -4.94 -18.51
N ALA A 5 22.17 -4.73 -17.25
CA ALA A 5 21.18 -3.72 -16.89
C ALA A 5 21.76 -2.88 -15.74
N ILE A 6 21.78 -1.58 -16.00
CA ILE A 6 22.44 -0.51 -15.26
C ILE A 6 21.54 -0.14 -14.09
N LEU A 7 22.03 -0.32 -12.86
CA LEU A 7 21.40 0.22 -11.65
C LEU A 7 21.75 1.71 -11.54
N VAL A 8 20.79 2.58 -11.85
CA VAL A 8 20.89 4.02 -11.56
C VAL A 8 20.32 4.24 -10.15
N VAL A 9 21.19 4.42 -9.18
CA VAL A 9 20.83 4.91 -7.84
C VAL A 9 20.78 6.43 -7.90
N VAL A 10 19.58 7.02 -7.87
CA VAL A 10 19.42 8.45 -7.66
C VAL A 10 19.29 8.71 -6.16
N LEU A 11 20.36 9.27 -5.59
CA LEU A 11 20.44 9.86 -4.27
C LEU A 11 19.82 11.26 -4.34
N LEU A 12 18.76 11.52 -3.58
CA LEU A 12 18.27 12.89 -3.34
C LEU A 12 18.32 13.23 -1.85
N VAL A 13 19.35 14.00 -1.54
CA VAL A 13 19.52 14.75 -0.30
C VAL A 13 18.67 16.02 -0.42
N PHE A 14 17.78 16.28 0.54
CA PHE A 14 17.34 17.64 0.82
C PHE A 14 17.44 17.93 2.31
N ALA A 15 18.46 18.72 2.64
CA ALA A 15 18.52 19.54 3.84
C ALA A 15 17.67 20.79 3.62
N GLY A 16 16.90 21.21 4.63
CA GLY A 16 16.13 22.44 4.58
C GLY A 16 15.51 22.80 5.93
N LEU A 17 16.29 23.51 6.75
CA LEU A 17 15.84 24.25 7.93
C LEU A 17 14.82 25.32 7.53
N GLY A 18 13.75 25.48 8.33
CA GLY A 18 12.78 26.56 8.17
C GLY A 18 11.97 26.81 9.44
N CYS A 19 12.61 27.43 10.43
CA CYS A 19 11.96 27.98 11.63
C CYS A 19 11.35 29.35 11.28
N SER A 20 10.12 29.63 11.73
CA SER A 20 9.61 31.00 11.86
C SER A 20 8.55 31.08 12.97
N THR A 21 8.55 32.23 13.61
CA THR A 21 8.27 32.50 15.02
C THR A 21 7.10 33.47 15.17
N ASP A 22 6.28 33.25 16.21
CA ASP A 22 5.41 34.15 16.99
C ASP A 22 4.47 35.16 16.32
N SER A 23 3.19 35.20 16.73
CA SER A 23 2.74 36.04 17.88
C SER A 23 1.20 36.25 17.98
N ASN A 24 0.74 36.27 19.23
CA ASN A 24 -0.35 37.08 19.85
C ASN A 24 -1.85 36.92 19.50
N THR A 25 -2.57 36.34 20.48
CA THR A 25 -3.50 36.98 21.46
C THR A 25 -4.74 37.80 21.01
N ASN A 26 -5.83 37.52 21.75
CA ASN A 26 -7.16 38.16 21.90
C ASN A 26 -8.27 37.83 20.89
N ASP A 27 -9.56 37.87 21.23
CA ASP A 27 -10.40 37.63 22.42
C ASP A 27 -11.85 37.88 21.90
N SER A 28 -12.80 37.09 22.41
CA SER A 28 -14.24 37.40 22.54
C SER A 28 -15.17 37.58 21.32
N SER A 29 -16.10 36.62 21.24
CA SER A 29 -17.56 36.79 21.36
C SER A 29 -18.47 36.76 20.11
N SER A 30 -19.32 35.73 20.12
CA SER A 30 -20.72 35.61 19.69
C SER A 30 -21.16 36.02 18.28
N GLN A 31 -21.67 35.04 17.52
CA GLN A 31 -23.08 35.04 17.12
C GLN A 31 -23.55 33.66 16.63
N ASN A 32 -24.73 33.26 17.14
CA ASN A 32 -25.57 32.17 16.65
C ASN A 32 -25.78 32.27 15.14
N GLY A 33 -25.31 31.26 14.42
CA GLY A 33 -25.81 30.87 13.11
C GLY A 33 -26.00 29.36 13.16
N GLU A 34 -27.23 28.91 13.02
CA GLU A 34 -27.57 27.51 12.78
C GLU A 34 -27.02 27.17 11.39
N VAL A 35 -25.76 26.74 11.35
CA VAL A 35 -25.10 26.21 10.17
C VAL A 35 -25.67 24.81 9.96
N PRO A 36 -26.10 24.44 8.74
CA PRO A 36 -26.49 23.07 8.46
C PRO A 36 -25.36 22.15 8.92
N GLU A 37 -25.70 21.12 9.68
CA GLU A 37 -24.79 20.09 10.14
C GLU A 37 -24.05 19.53 8.92
N VAL A 38 -22.86 20.07 8.68
CA VAL A 38 -21.91 19.51 7.72
C VAL A 38 -21.58 18.17 8.35
N GLU A 39 -21.98 17.08 7.70
CA GLU A 39 -21.43 15.77 7.99
C GLU A 39 -19.91 15.93 7.95
N VAL A 40 -19.29 15.98 9.12
CA VAL A 40 -17.84 15.95 9.26
C VAL A 40 -17.47 14.55 8.81
N VAL A 41 -17.24 14.38 7.51
CA VAL A 41 -16.50 13.25 6.98
C VAL A 41 -15.21 13.26 7.77
N GLN A 42 -15.00 12.27 8.65
CA GLN A 42 -13.76 12.20 9.40
C GLN A 42 -12.64 12.07 8.38
N GLU A 43 -11.92 13.17 8.14
CA GLU A 43 -10.71 13.14 7.33
C GLU A 43 -9.73 12.20 8.01
N VAL A 44 -9.44 11.07 7.35
CA VAL A 44 -8.40 10.16 7.79
C VAL A 44 -7.08 10.92 7.73
N SER A 45 -6.41 11.09 8.87
CA SER A 45 -5.11 11.77 8.88
C SER A 45 -4.11 11.03 7.98
N PRO A 46 -3.13 11.72 7.35
CA PRO A 46 -2.14 11.06 6.50
C PRO A 46 -1.40 9.90 7.18
N ARG A 47 -1.13 10.04 8.48
CA ARG A 47 -0.50 8.98 9.29
C ARG A 47 -1.39 7.74 9.39
N GLU A 48 -2.68 7.96 9.65
CA GLU A 48 -3.64 6.87 9.79
C GLU A 48 -3.90 6.18 8.45
N LEU A 49 -3.97 6.94 7.36
CA LEU A 49 -4.11 6.39 6.01
C LEU A 49 -2.92 5.47 5.66
N GLY A 50 -1.70 5.90 5.96
CA GLY A 50 -0.50 5.09 5.70
C GLY A 50 -0.48 3.78 6.50
N LYS A 51 -0.97 3.81 7.75
CA LYS A 51 -1.15 2.58 8.54
C LYS A 51 -2.17 1.65 7.92
N GLN A 52 -3.35 2.16 7.54
CA GLN A 52 -4.38 1.34 6.91
C GLN A 52 -3.90 0.68 5.62
N ILE A 53 -3.19 1.41 4.76
CA ILE A 53 -2.58 0.85 3.54
C ILE A 53 -1.55 -0.25 3.90
N GLY A 54 -0.67 0.03 4.88
CA GLY A 54 0.33 -0.93 5.34
C GLY A 54 -0.29 -2.20 5.95
N GLU A 55 -1.38 -2.05 6.71
CA GLU A 55 -2.12 -3.16 7.32
C GLU A 55 -2.80 -4.03 6.25
N VAL A 56 -3.43 -3.43 5.23
CA VAL A 56 -4.02 -4.19 4.13
C VAL A 56 -2.95 -4.99 3.39
N TYR A 57 -1.79 -4.40 3.12
CA TYR A 57 -0.65 -5.14 2.54
C TYR A 57 -0.22 -6.31 3.44
N PHE A 58 -0.02 -6.04 4.73
CA PHE A 58 0.45 -7.02 5.70
C PHE A 58 -0.52 -8.21 5.77
N THR A 59 -1.82 -7.91 5.95
CA THR A 59 -2.88 -8.91 6.04
C THR A 59 -3.01 -9.70 4.75
N ALA A 60 -2.88 -9.07 3.57
CA ALA A 60 -2.92 -9.80 2.30
C ALA A 60 -1.80 -10.86 2.19
N LEU A 61 -0.59 -10.55 2.68
CA LEU A 61 0.51 -11.52 2.72
C LEU A 61 0.29 -12.62 3.76
N GLU A 62 -0.22 -12.27 4.94
CA GLU A 62 -0.55 -13.25 5.97
C GLU A 62 -1.65 -14.21 5.48
N ASP A 63 -2.72 -13.68 4.89
CA ASP A 63 -3.86 -14.46 4.40
C ASP A 63 -3.47 -15.42 3.28
N VAL A 64 -2.67 -14.97 2.30
CA VAL A 64 -2.20 -15.87 1.23
C VAL A 64 -1.26 -16.94 1.79
N THR A 65 -0.50 -16.62 2.85
CA THR A 65 0.35 -17.59 3.56
C THR A 65 -0.51 -18.65 4.26
N ILE A 66 -1.54 -18.24 5.00
CA ILE A 66 -2.47 -19.14 5.69
C ILE A 66 -3.18 -20.05 4.69
N LEU A 67 -3.66 -19.47 3.58
CA LEU A 67 -4.37 -20.20 2.54
C LEU A 67 -3.51 -21.31 1.90
N LEU A 68 -2.18 -21.14 1.88
CA LEU A 68 -1.24 -22.01 1.19
C LEU A 68 -0.31 -22.82 2.11
N ALA A 69 -0.47 -22.70 3.44
CA ALA A 69 0.47 -23.25 4.43
C ALA A 69 0.73 -24.77 4.31
N GLU A 70 -0.26 -25.53 3.84
CA GLU A 70 -0.18 -26.99 3.68
C GLU A 70 0.03 -27.43 2.22
N TYR A 71 0.46 -26.51 1.36
CA TYR A 71 0.70 -26.77 -0.07
C TYR A 71 -0.47 -27.47 -0.78
N PRO A 72 -1.70 -26.91 -0.72
CA PRO A 72 -2.86 -27.51 -1.38
C PRO A 72 -2.65 -27.64 -2.89
N GLU A 73 -3.40 -28.54 -3.52
CA GLU A 73 -3.38 -28.66 -4.98
C GLU A 73 -3.84 -27.36 -5.63
N ILE A 74 -3.13 -26.93 -6.68
CA ILE A 74 -3.33 -25.60 -7.31
C ILE A 74 -4.76 -25.44 -7.79
N GLU A 75 -5.35 -26.48 -8.38
CA GLU A 75 -6.72 -26.44 -8.90
C GLU A 75 -7.78 -26.24 -7.81
N GLU A 76 -7.47 -26.56 -6.56
CA GLU A 76 -8.37 -26.39 -5.42
C GLU A 76 -8.31 -24.96 -4.85
N VAL A 77 -7.16 -24.28 -5.01
CA VAL A 77 -6.87 -23.02 -4.31
C VAL A 77 -6.69 -21.80 -5.23
N ARG A 78 -6.44 -21.99 -6.54
CA ARG A 78 -6.14 -20.90 -7.47
C ARG A 78 -7.17 -19.78 -7.44
N SER A 79 -8.46 -20.13 -7.56
CA SER A 79 -9.55 -19.15 -7.54
C SER A 79 -9.65 -18.40 -6.22
N GLN A 80 -9.27 -19.03 -5.10
CA GLN A 80 -9.27 -18.40 -3.78
C GLN A 80 -8.13 -17.38 -3.67
N VAL A 81 -6.94 -17.69 -4.18
CA VAL A 81 -5.80 -16.76 -4.22
C VAL A 81 -6.11 -15.56 -5.13
N GLU A 82 -6.69 -15.80 -6.30
CA GLU A 82 -7.11 -14.74 -7.23
C GLU A 82 -8.17 -13.82 -6.60
N HIS A 83 -9.15 -14.42 -5.93
CA HIS A 83 -10.20 -13.67 -5.23
C HIS A 83 -9.62 -12.82 -4.09
N LEU A 84 -8.78 -13.41 -3.24
CA LEU A 84 -8.10 -12.72 -2.15
C LEU A 84 -7.30 -11.52 -2.67
N LYS A 85 -6.56 -11.69 -3.76
CA LYS A 85 -5.81 -10.59 -4.39
C LYS A 85 -6.75 -9.48 -4.85
N GLN A 86 -7.83 -9.83 -5.55
CA GLN A 86 -8.76 -8.86 -6.10
C GLN A 86 -9.51 -8.08 -5.01
N GLU A 87 -9.88 -8.70 -3.89
CA GLU A 87 -10.49 -8.01 -2.76
C GLU A 87 -9.55 -6.96 -2.16
N ASN A 88 -8.28 -7.33 -1.93
CA ASN A 88 -7.28 -6.42 -1.40
C ASN A 88 -6.93 -5.29 -2.39
N ILE A 89 -6.89 -5.56 -3.70
CA ILE A 89 -6.75 -4.52 -4.73
C ILE A 89 -7.85 -3.47 -4.60
N LEU A 90 -9.11 -3.89 -4.48
CA LEU A 90 -10.23 -2.95 -4.39
C LEU A 90 -10.12 -2.05 -3.16
N VAL A 91 -9.74 -2.61 -2.01
CA VAL A 91 -9.51 -1.83 -0.79
C VAL A 91 -8.36 -0.83 -0.98
N LEU A 92 -7.23 -1.27 -1.53
CA LEU A 92 -6.06 -0.41 -1.75
C LEU A 92 -6.33 0.70 -2.77
N VAL A 93 -7.14 0.44 -3.80
CA VAL A 93 -7.57 1.46 -4.75
C VAL A 93 -8.42 2.54 -4.06
N GLU A 94 -9.36 2.18 -3.19
CA GLU A 94 -10.14 3.17 -2.44
C GLU A 94 -9.26 4.01 -1.50
N LEU A 95 -8.31 3.39 -0.79
CA LEU A 95 -7.33 4.11 0.03
C LEU A 95 -6.40 4.99 -0.83
N GLY A 96 -6.02 4.50 -2.01
CA GLY A 96 -5.23 5.23 -2.99
C GLY A 96 -5.92 6.50 -3.49
N LYS A 97 -7.23 6.48 -3.70
CA LYS A 97 -8.01 7.68 -4.04
C LYS A 97 -7.94 8.75 -2.95
N ILE A 98 -7.96 8.35 -1.68
CA ILE A 98 -7.79 9.28 -0.55
C ILE A 98 -6.37 9.85 -0.59
N ARG A 99 -5.35 8.99 -0.77
CA ARG A 99 -3.94 9.41 -0.87
C ARG A 99 -3.72 10.39 -2.02
N GLU A 100 -4.38 10.20 -3.17
CA GLU A 100 -4.24 11.10 -4.32
C GLU A 100 -4.81 12.49 -4.10
N GLY A 101 -5.79 12.65 -3.20
CA GLY A 101 -6.30 13.96 -2.80
C GLY A 101 -5.37 14.74 -1.87
N LEU A 102 -4.29 14.13 -1.38
CA LEU A 102 -3.37 14.75 -0.43
C LEU A 102 -2.31 15.62 -1.11
N SER A 103 -1.74 16.54 -0.32
CA SER A 103 -0.53 17.27 -0.72
C SER A 103 0.68 16.34 -0.85
N ASP A 104 1.71 16.72 -1.61
CA ASP A 104 2.95 15.93 -1.71
C ASP A 104 3.60 15.67 -0.34
N GLN A 105 3.50 16.64 0.58
CA GLN A 105 4.01 16.51 1.94
C GLN A 105 3.25 15.43 2.71
N ASP A 106 1.93 15.41 2.59
CA ASP A 106 1.08 14.43 3.28
C ASP A 106 1.21 13.04 2.64
N LYS A 107 1.33 12.94 1.31
CA LYS A 107 1.66 11.69 0.61
C LYS A 107 2.98 11.10 1.13
N ALA A 108 4.00 11.93 1.36
CA ALA A 108 5.25 11.47 1.97
C ALA A 108 5.08 10.95 3.40
N ILE A 109 4.15 11.51 4.18
CA ILE A 109 3.79 10.98 5.51
C ILE A 109 3.12 9.62 5.39
N VAL A 110 2.18 9.47 4.47
CA VAL A 110 1.53 8.18 4.17
C VAL A 110 2.59 7.13 3.83
N ASP A 111 3.50 7.45 2.91
CA ASP A 111 4.55 6.53 2.44
C ASP A 111 5.51 6.12 3.58
N MET A 112 5.86 7.05 4.48
CA MET A 112 6.67 6.73 5.66
C MET A 112 5.97 5.74 6.59
N GLU A 113 4.66 5.89 6.82
CA GLU A 113 3.93 4.99 7.71
C GLU A 113 3.69 3.62 7.08
N ILE A 114 3.44 3.55 5.76
CA ILE A 114 3.41 2.28 5.01
C ILE A 114 4.74 1.55 5.25
N MET A 115 5.88 2.21 5.00
CA MET A 115 7.20 1.62 5.22
C MET A 115 7.43 1.19 6.68
N SER A 116 6.91 1.96 7.64
CA SER A 116 6.99 1.60 9.06
C SER A 116 6.27 0.29 9.36
N VAL A 117 5.08 0.06 8.78
CA VAL A 117 4.34 -1.20 8.92
C VAL A 117 5.08 -2.34 8.21
N LEU A 118 5.52 -2.12 6.97
CA LEU A 118 6.22 -3.16 6.20
C LEU A 118 7.55 -3.60 6.82
N ASN A 119 8.26 -2.70 7.52
CA ASN A 119 9.50 -3.07 8.22
C ASN A 119 9.27 -4.11 9.32
N SER A 120 8.06 -4.20 9.88
CA SER A 120 7.70 -5.20 10.90
C SER A 120 7.48 -6.61 10.33
N LEU A 121 7.38 -6.77 9.00
CA LEU A 121 7.25 -8.08 8.35
C LEU A 121 8.43 -9.01 8.62
N ASN A 122 9.60 -8.48 8.93
CA ASN A 122 10.78 -9.31 9.24
C ASN A 122 10.69 -9.98 10.61
N ASP A 123 9.80 -9.50 11.48
CA ASP A 123 9.67 -9.97 12.87
C ASP A 123 8.55 -11.00 13.05
N VAL A 124 7.80 -11.33 11.99
CA VAL A 124 6.62 -12.21 12.08
C VAL A 124 6.92 -13.62 11.61
N GLU A 125 6.47 -14.60 12.40
CA GLU A 125 6.80 -16.02 12.20
C GLU A 125 6.29 -16.57 10.85
N TRP A 126 5.14 -16.09 10.38
CA TRP A 126 4.54 -16.56 9.12
C TRP A 126 5.34 -16.19 7.88
N TYR A 127 6.24 -15.18 7.95
CA TYR A 127 7.00 -14.74 6.78
C TYR A 127 7.98 -15.81 6.27
N GLN A 128 8.51 -16.67 7.17
CA GLN A 128 9.31 -17.82 6.74
C GLN A 128 8.44 -18.83 5.98
N THR A 129 7.22 -19.10 6.45
CA THR A 129 6.26 -19.96 5.75
C THR A 129 5.94 -19.43 4.36
N TYR A 130 5.75 -18.11 4.22
CA TYR A 130 5.55 -17.47 2.91
C TYR A 130 6.73 -17.72 1.95
N SER A 131 7.97 -17.60 2.45
CA SER A 131 9.18 -17.89 1.67
C SER A 131 9.25 -19.36 1.21
N ASP A 132 8.85 -20.29 2.07
CA ASP A 132 8.82 -21.72 1.78
C ASP A 132 7.72 -22.05 0.73
N ILE A 133 6.54 -21.43 0.85
CA ILE A 133 5.45 -21.47 -0.15
C ILE A 133 5.95 -21.02 -1.53
N CYS A 134 6.63 -19.87 -1.58
CA CYS A 134 7.20 -19.34 -2.82
C CYS A 134 8.23 -20.32 -3.41
N SER A 135 9.08 -20.89 -2.57
CA SER A 135 10.11 -21.87 -2.98
C SER A 135 9.52 -23.19 -3.47
N HIS A 136 8.36 -23.60 -2.94
CA HIS A 136 7.64 -24.77 -3.41
C HIS A 136 7.04 -24.52 -4.80
N TYR A 137 6.15 -23.52 -4.91
CA TYR A 137 5.36 -23.33 -6.13
C TYR A 137 6.19 -22.87 -7.33
N VAL A 138 7.34 -22.21 -7.14
CA VAL A 138 8.25 -21.87 -8.26
C VAL A 138 8.71 -23.10 -9.04
N SER A 139 8.77 -24.26 -8.38
CA SER A 139 9.17 -25.53 -8.99
C SER A 139 8.01 -26.36 -9.54
N VAL A 140 6.78 -26.07 -9.10
CA VAL A 140 5.56 -26.82 -9.44
C VAL A 140 4.84 -26.19 -10.63
N ASP A 141 4.52 -24.90 -10.53
CA ASP A 141 3.77 -24.16 -11.55
C ASP A 141 4.19 -22.69 -11.53
N ARG A 142 4.80 -22.25 -12.63
CA ARG A 142 5.37 -20.91 -12.71
C ARG A 142 4.30 -19.83 -12.64
N ASP A 143 3.15 -20.04 -13.27
CA ASP A 143 2.09 -19.05 -13.35
C ASP A 143 1.41 -18.85 -11.99
N PHE A 144 1.19 -19.95 -11.25
CA PHE A 144 0.69 -19.89 -9.89
C PHE A 144 1.69 -19.26 -8.92
N TYR A 145 2.99 -19.58 -9.07
CA TYR A 145 4.04 -18.88 -8.33
C TYR A 145 4.02 -17.38 -8.60
N ASP A 146 3.95 -16.97 -9.88
CA ASP A 146 3.92 -15.56 -10.27
C ASP A 146 2.67 -14.85 -9.68
N LEU A 147 1.52 -15.54 -9.60
CA LEU A 147 0.34 -15.07 -8.87
C LEU A 147 0.64 -14.86 -7.37
N VAL A 148 1.24 -15.83 -6.68
CA VAL A 148 1.54 -15.72 -5.24
C VAL A 148 2.55 -14.61 -4.94
N VAL A 149 3.62 -14.48 -5.73
CA VAL A 149 4.61 -13.42 -5.50
C VAL A 149 4.12 -12.04 -5.89
N SER A 150 3.06 -11.94 -6.70
CA SER A 150 2.45 -10.65 -7.01
C SER A 150 1.84 -9.95 -5.79
N PHE A 151 1.61 -10.67 -4.67
CA PHE A 151 1.25 -10.04 -3.40
C PHE A 151 2.37 -9.14 -2.83
N ASN A 152 3.64 -9.39 -3.17
CA ASN A 152 4.77 -8.54 -2.74
C ASN A 152 4.72 -7.12 -3.32
N ILE A 153 3.88 -6.89 -4.31
CA ILE A 153 3.69 -5.56 -4.92
C ILE A 153 2.26 -5.05 -4.73
N ILE A 154 1.44 -5.70 -3.90
CA ILE A 154 0.02 -5.32 -3.77
C ILE A 154 -0.14 -3.88 -3.25
N GLY A 155 0.80 -3.38 -2.45
CA GLY A 155 0.78 -2.00 -1.95
C GLY A 155 0.85 -0.93 -3.05
N GLN A 156 1.33 -1.28 -4.25
CA GLN A 156 1.36 -0.35 -5.39
C GLN A 156 -0.03 0.11 -5.81
N TYR A 157 -1.08 -0.69 -5.55
CA TYR A 157 -2.45 -0.32 -5.85
C TYR A 157 -2.98 0.87 -5.03
N ALA A 158 -2.26 1.30 -3.98
CA ALA A 158 -2.54 2.54 -3.27
C ALA A 158 -1.66 3.73 -3.70
N ASN A 159 -0.70 3.53 -4.60
CA ASN A 159 0.19 4.57 -5.13
C ASN A 159 0.02 4.66 -6.65
N PHE A 160 -0.90 5.53 -7.09
CA PHE A 160 -1.32 5.58 -8.49
C PHE A 160 -0.21 6.04 -9.44
N ASP A 161 0.69 6.92 -9.01
CA ASP A 161 1.86 7.29 -9.82
C ASP A 161 2.77 6.09 -10.07
N LEU A 162 3.01 5.28 -9.04
CA LEU A 162 3.81 4.06 -9.16
C LEU A 162 3.10 3.01 -10.02
N LEU A 163 1.80 2.81 -9.81
CA LEU A 163 0.99 1.87 -10.59
C LEU A 163 0.97 2.25 -12.07
N LYS A 164 0.75 3.52 -12.41
CA LYS A 164 0.81 4.01 -13.80
C LYS A 164 2.20 3.84 -14.42
N GLN A 165 3.26 3.95 -13.62
CA GLN A 165 4.62 3.76 -14.10
C GLN A 165 4.97 2.29 -14.36
N GLN A 166 4.53 1.38 -13.50
CA GLN A 166 4.93 -0.02 -13.55
C GLN A 166 3.95 -0.92 -14.31
N GLU A 167 2.64 -0.65 -14.19
CA GLU A 167 1.55 -1.47 -14.72
C GLU A 167 0.46 -0.57 -15.35
N PRO A 168 0.76 0.16 -16.46
CA PRO A 168 -0.16 1.15 -17.03
C PRO A 168 -1.49 0.53 -17.51
N GLU A 169 -1.47 -0.70 -18.03
CA GLU A 169 -2.69 -1.41 -18.45
C GLU A 169 -3.58 -1.74 -17.25
N GLU A 170 -2.98 -2.05 -16.10
CA GLU A 170 -3.71 -2.33 -14.87
C GLU A 170 -4.31 -1.04 -14.26
N ALA A 171 -3.57 0.07 -14.31
CA ALA A 171 -4.09 1.38 -13.94
C ALA A 171 -5.32 1.74 -14.81
N GLU A 172 -5.23 1.53 -16.13
CA GLU A 172 -6.36 1.76 -17.05
C GLU A 172 -7.54 0.86 -16.71
N ARG A 173 -7.32 -0.45 -16.47
CA ARG A 173 -8.38 -1.39 -16.05
C ARG A 173 -9.12 -0.92 -14.81
N LEU A 174 -8.41 -0.26 -13.89
CA LEU A 174 -8.95 0.25 -12.63
C LEU A 174 -9.52 1.68 -12.72
N GLY A 175 -9.44 2.33 -13.90
CA GLY A 175 -9.92 3.70 -14.09
C GLY A 175 -9.05 4.75 -13.41
N ILE A 176 -7.74 4.48 -13.31
CA ILE A 176 -6.74 5.37 -12.72
C ILE A 176 -6.03 6.13 -13.85
N GLU A 177 -6.32 7.42 -14.00
CA GLU A 177 -5.74 8.33 -15.01
C GLU A 177 -4.56 9.15 -14.46
#